data_AF-A0AAE1MYG0-F1
#
_entry.id   AF-A0AAE1MYG0-F1
#
_cell.length_a   1.000
_cell.length_b   1.000
_cell.length_c   1.000
_cell.angle_alpha   90.00
_cell.angle_beta   90.00
_cell.angle_gamma   90.00
#
_symmetry.space_group_name_H-M   'P 1'
#
loop_
_entity.id
_entity.type
_entity.pdbx_description
1 polymer ?
#
loop_
_entity_poly.entity_id
_entity_poly.type
_entity_poly.pdbx_seq_one_letter_code
_entity_poly.pdbx_strand_id
1 'polypeptide(L)'
;MDDHIKDIIRDVGEEAFYQSHAYGNVSNDAKTPLYPGCKKYQLLNAVLKLVSLKACHGWSDNSFFEFEAFKDMLPDDNVLFL
;
A
#
# COMPACT_ATOMS: atom_id res chain seq x y z
N MET A 1 -7.29 -1.37 22.25
CA MET A 1 -7.29 -2.70 21.63
C MET A 1 -8.43 -3.47 22.26
N ASP A 2 -9.41 -3.87 21.46
CA ASP A 2 -10.61 -4.60 21.90
C ASP A 2 -10.20 -5.91 22.60
N ASP A 3 -10.80 -6.22 23.74
CA ASP A 3 -10.46 -7.42 24.53
C ASP A 3 -10.77 -8.71 23.76
N HIS A 4 -11.72 -8.69 22.83
CA HIS A 4 -12.02 -9.81 21.92
C HIS A 4 -10.89 -10.07 20.92
N ILE A 5 -10.18 -9.02 20.46
CA ILE A 5 -9.06 -9.18 19.52
C ILE A 5 -7.87 -9.86 20.22
N LYS A 6 -7.65 -9.58 21.51
CA LYS A 6 -6.58 -10.22 22.29
C LYS A 6 -6.82 -11.72 22.46
N ASP A 7 -8.07 -12.13 22.68
CA ASP A 7 -8.43 -13.55 22.79
C ASP A 7 -8.20 -14.28 21.45
N ILE A 8 -8.60 -13.68 20.32
CA ILE A 8 -8.31 -14.24 18.97
C ILE A 8 -6.81 -14.38 18.74
N ILE A 9 -6.02 -13.36 19.07
CA ILE A 9 -4.55 -13.39 18.90
C ILE A 9 -3.92 -14.48 19.77
N ARG A 10 -4.41 -14.68 21.00
CA ARG A 10 -3.93 -15.74 21.88
C ARG A 10 -4.25 -17.13 21.32
N ASP A 11 -5.45 -17.31 20.75
CA ASP A 11 -5.92 -18.61 20.26
C ASP A 11 -5.26 -19.02 18.92
N VAL A 12 -5.01 -18.04 18.04
CA VAL A 12 -4.43 -18.27 16.69
C VAL A 12 -2.90 -18.09 16.68
N GLY A 13 -2.35 -17.34 17.63
CA GLY A 13 -0.95 -16.95 17.70
C GLY A 13 -0.65 -15.65 16.95
N GLU A 14 0.23 -14.82 17.53
CA GLU A 14 0.57 -13.49 17.02
C GLU A 14 1.05 -13.52 15.57
N GLU A 15 2.01 -14.39 15.25
CA GLU A 15 2.60 -14.47 13.91
C GLU A 15 1.55 -14.79 12.83
N ALA A 16 0.71 -15.80 13.08
CA ALA A 16 -0.34 -16.20 12.15
C ALA A 16 -1.40 -15.11 11.98
N PHE A 17 -1.75 -14.41 13.06
CA PHE A 17 -2.66 -13.27 13.02
C PHE A 17 -2.09 -12.12 12.17
N TYR A 18 -0.84 -11.73 12.41
CA TYR A 18 -0.18 -10.66 11.64
C TYR A 18 -0.03 -11.03 10.16
N GLN A 19 0.33 -12.28 9.84
CA GLN A 19 0.41 -12.74 8.45
C GLN A 19 -0.95 -12.69 7.75
N SER A 20 -2.01 -13.14 8.41
CA SER A 20 -3.38 -13.08 7.87
C SER A 20 -3.82 -11.64 7.62
N HIS A 21 -3.57 -10.76 8.59
CA HIS A 21 -3.90 -9.34 8.48
C HIS A 21 -3.11 -8.65 7.37
N ALA A 22 -1.79 -8.90 7.30
CA ALA A 22 -0.93 -8.39 6.23
C ALA A 22 -1.41 -8.85 4.85
N TYR A 23 -1.75 -10.14 4.71
CA TYR A 23 -2.32 -10.66 3.46
C TYR A 23 -3.66 -10.00 3.12
N GLY A 24 -4.53 -9.78 4.11
CA GLY A 24 -5.80 -9.06 3.95
C GLY A 24 -5.60 -7.66 3.37
N ASN A 25 -4.66 -6.89 3.94
CA ASN A 25 -4.32 -5.56 3.45
C ASN A 25 -3.78 -5.58 2.02
N VAL A 26 -2.80 -6.45 1.74
CA VAL A 26 -2.23 -6.59 0.40
C VAL A 26 -3.30 -6.99 -0.63
N SER A 27 -4.21 -7.89 -0.26
CA SER A 27 -5.32 -8.31 -1.13
C SER A 27 -6.31 -7.17 -1.39
N ASN A 28 -6.57 -6.33 -0.39
CA ASN A 28 -7.39 -5.14 -0.54
C ASN A 28 -6.72 -4.11 -1.46
N ASP A 29 -5.43 -3.84 -1.25
CA ASP A 29 -4.66 -2.90 -2.07
C ASP A 29 -4.53 -3.36 -3.52
N ALA A 30 -4.51 -4.68 -3.76
CA ALA A 30 -4.50 -5.27 -5.10
C ALA A 30 -5.82 -5.04 -5.88
N LYS A 31 -6.92 -4.81 -5.18
CA LYS A 31 -8.27 -4.58 -5.76
C LYS A 31 -8.67 -3.11 -5.77
N THR A 32 -8.04 -2.29 -4.92
CA THR A 32 -8.36 -0.87 -4.79
C THR A 32 -7.79 -0.11 -6.00
N PRO A 33 -8.61 0.52 -6.85
CA PRO A 33 -8.11 1.36 -7.93
C PRO A 33 -7.38 2.58 -7.36
N LEU A 34 -6.34 3.06 -8.06
CA LEU A 34 -5.51 4.18 -7.58
C LEU A 34 -6.30 5.47 -7.32
N TYR A 35 -7.37 5.68 -8.10
CA TYR A 35 -8.40 6.71 -7.95
C TYR A 35 -9.65 6.20 -8.69
N PRO A 36 -10.85 6.74 -8.43
CA PRO A 36 -12.10 6.34 -9.10
C PRO A 36 -11.99 6.32 -10.63
N GLY A 37 -12.37 5.19 -11.22
CA GLY A 37 -12.29 4.99 -12.68
C GLY A 37 -10.91 4.59 -13.22
N CYS A 38 -9.86 4.55 -12.40
CA CYS A 38 -8.55 4.06 -12.84
C CYS A 38 -8.59 2.55 -13.12
N LYS A 39 -8.51 2.17 -14.40
CA LYS A 39 -8.48 0.76 -14.84
C LYS A 39 -7.08 0.18 -14.99
N LYS A 40 -6.07 1.05 -15.04
CA LYS A 40 -4.68 0.67 -15.36
C LYS A 40 -3.88 0.30 -14.11
N TYR A 41 -4.17 0.95 -12.98
CA TYR A 41 -3.41 0.80 -11.75
C TYR A 41 -4.33 0.61 -10.54
N GLN A 42 -4.00 -0.42 -9.78
CA GLN A 42 -4.48 -0.64 -8.42
C GLN A 42 -3.37 -0.23 -7.45
N LEU A 43 -3.72 0.10 -6.21
CA LEU A 43 -2.80 0.66 -5.22
C LEU A 43 -1.53 -0.18 -5.08
N LEU A 44 -1.68 -1.50 -4.88
CA LEU A 44 -0.53 -2.39 -4.74
C LEU A 44 0.40 -2.35 -5.97
N ASN A 45 -0.16 -2.40 -7.18
CA ASN A 45 0.62 -2.38 -8.41
C ASN A 45 1.32 -1.03 -8.63
N ALA A 46 0.68 0.07 -8.25
CA ALA A 46 1.26 1.41 -8.32
C ALA A 46 2.47 1.53 -7.37
N VAL A 47 2.28 1.15 -6.11
CA VAL A 47 3.34 1.18 -5.08
C VAL A 47 4.50 0.27 -5.48
N LEU A 48 4.23 -0.98 -5.87
CA LEU A 48 5.28 -1.91 -6.31
C LEU A 48 6.08 -1.35 -7.49
N LYS A 49 5.41 -0.70 -8.45
CA LYS A 49 6.10 -0.08 -9.60
C LYS A 49 7.02 1.05 -9.14
N LEU A 50 6.56 1.92 -8.24
CA LEU A 50 7.31 3.07 -7.74
C LEU A 50 8.49 2.64 -6.86
N VAL A 51 8.29 1.66 -5.97
CA VAL A 51 9.37 1.05 -5.18
C VAL A 51 10.39 0.35 -6.08
N SER A 52 9.95 -0.34 -7.14
CA SER A 52 10.87 -0.96 -8.11
C SER A 52 11.70 0.09 -8.85
N LEU A 53 11.11 1.22 -9.24
CA LEU A 53 11.85 2.34 -9.83
C LEU A 53 12.91 2.88 -8.85
N LYS A 54 12.57 2.98 -7.57
CA LYS A 54 13.50 3.37 -6.51
C LYS A 54 14.65 2.38 -6.32
N ALA A 55 14.31 1.13 -6.01
CA ALA A 55 15.27 0.12 -5.61
C ALA A 55 16.11 -0.43 -6.78
N CYS A 56 15.47 -0.66 -7.93
CA CYS A 56 16.11 -1.36 -9.05
C CYS A 56 16.65 -0.43 -10.13
N HIS A 57 16.08 0.78 -10.26
CA HIS A 57 16.44 1.71 -11.33
C HIS A 57 17.25 2.93 -10.84
N GLY A 58 17.74 2.89 -9.60
CA GLY A 58 18.64 3.91 -9.08
C GLY A 58 18.00 5.29 -8.93
N TRP A 59 16.68 5.34 -8.76
CA TRP A 59 15.97 6.59 -8.53
C TRP A 59 16.38 7.14 -7.16
N SER A 60 17.11 8.26 -7.15
CA SER A 60 17.64 8.87 -5.93
C SER A 60 16.52 9.30 -4.98
N ASP A 61 16.82 9.34 -3.68
CA ASP A 61 15.88 9.84 -2.67
C ASP A 61 15.41 11.27 -2.96
N ASN A 62 16.31 12.14 -3.44
CA ASN A 62 15.99 13.53 -3.75
C ASN A 62 14.94 13.64 -4.85
N SER A 63 15.12 12.95 -5.97
CA SER A 63 14.14 12.99 -7.06
C SER A 63 12.89 12.14 -6.80
N PHE A 64 12.94 11.22 -5.82
CA PHE A 64 11.73 10.57 -5.29
C PHE A 64 10.96 11.50 -4.34
N PHE A 65 11.64 12.36 -3.60
CA PHE A 65 10.97 13.41 -2.82
C PHE A 65 10.34 14.47 -3.75
N GLU A 66 11.02 14.85 -4.84
CA GLU A 66 10.41 15.68 -5.88
C GLU A 66 9.22 15.00 -6.57
N PHE A 67 9.13 13.66 -6.53
CA PHE A 67 7.95 12.94 -7.02
C PHE A 67 6.68 13.28 -6.23
N GLU A 68 6.79 13.78 -5.00
CA GLU A 68 5.62 14.24 -4.24
C GLU A 68 4.85 15.34 -4.97
N ALA A 69 5.53 16.21 -5.71
CA ALA A 69 4.86 17.23 -6.53
C ALA A 69 4.00 16.62 -7.66
N PHE A 70 4.27 15.38 -8.08
CA PHE A 70 3.42 14.67 -9.03
C PHE A 70 2.19 14.05 -8.35
N LYS A 71 2.22 13.79 -7.04
CA LYS A 71 1.03 13.37 -6.28
C LYS A 71 -0.03 14.47 -6.31
N ASP A 72 0.39 15.74 -6.25
CA ASP A 72 -0.50 16.91 -6.37
C ASP A 72 -1.14 17.05 -7.76
N MET A 73 -0.62 16.35 -8.78
CA MET A 73 -1.20 16.31 -10.12
C MET A 73 -2.22 15.17 -10.29
N LEU A 74 -2.35 14.27 -9.30
CA LEU A 74 -3.37 13.22 -9.30
C LEU A 74 -4.73 13.79 -8.87
N PRO A 75 -5.83 13.09 -9.21
CA PRO A 75 -7.16 13.46 -8.70
C PRO A 75 -7.21 13.53 -7.17
N ASP A 76 -8.02 14.42 -6.61
CA ASP A 76 -8.16 14.62 -5.15
C ASP A 76 -8.59 13.35 -4.40
N ASP A 77 -9.26 12.42 -5.09
CA ASP A 77 -9.76 11.14 -4.58
C ASP A 77 -8.79 9.98 -4.81
N ASN A 78 -7.53 10.26 -5.12
CA ASN A 78 -6.49 9.24 -5.20
C ASN A 78 -6.11 8.68 -3.82
N VAL A 79 -5.69 7.41 -3.81
CA VAL A 79 -5.31 6.68 -2.58
C VAL A 79 -3.80 6.39 -2.52
N LEU A 80 -2.99 7.11 -3.30
CA LEU A 80 -1.55 6.88 -3.33
C LEU A 80 -0.88 7.52 -2.11
N PHE A 81 -0.38 6.68 -1.21
CA PHE A 81 0.44 7.09 -0.09
C PHE A 81 1.83 6.44 -0.24
N LEU A 82 2.87 7.25 -0.42
CA LEU A 82 4.27 6.83 -0.58
C LEU A 82 5.18 7.65 0.31
#